data_AF-Q66UE3-F1
#
_entry.id   AF-Q66UE3-F1
#
_cell.length_a   1.000
_cell.length_b   1.000
_cell.length_c   1.000
_cell.angle_alpha   90.00
_cell.angle_beta   90.00
_cell.angle_gamma   90.00
#
_symmetry.space_group_name_H-M   'P 1'
#
loop_
_entity.id
_entity.type
_entity.pdbx_description
1 polymer ?
#
loop_
_entity_poly.entity_id
_entity_poly.type
_entity_poly.pdbx_seq_one_letter_code
_entity_poly.pdbx_strand_id
1 'polypeptide(L)'
;MSSIALILLISSTINLISAQFDPHFHPNRSGIVHLFEWRWNDIARECEEVLAPNGYGGVQLSPVNENAIVDGRPWFERYQPLSFKLQTRSGNKKELKDMINRCNKVGVRVYVDVVFNHMAAGSGAVRGTAGTRADLDKRSYSNLFDASDFHQSCAINNYNDPNEVRVCELSGLPDLNQSKKSVRDKIQIF
;
A
#
# COMPACT_ATOMS: atom_id res chain seq x y z
N MET A 1 -42.67 20.14 4.32
CA MET A 1 -42.14 18.80 4.64
C MET A 1 -42.49 18.49 6.09
N SER A 2 -43.08 17.33 6.39
CA SER A 2 -43.38 16.93 7.78
C SER A 2 -42.08 16.85 8.60
N SER A 3 -42.11 17.21 9.89
CA SER A 3 -40.97 17.09 10.80
C SER A 3 -40.35 15.68 10.79
N ILE A 4 -41.16 14.65 10.54
CA ILE A 4 -40.69 13.26 10.41
C ILE A 4 -39.82 13.07 9.15
N ALA A 5 -40.22 13.67 8.02
CA ALA A 5 -39.45 13.59 6.77
C ALA A 5 -38.12 14.34 6.88
N LEU A 6 -38.07 15.44 7.62
CA LEU A 6 -36.84 16.18 7.88
C LEU A 6 -35.89 15.42 8.82
N ILE A 7 -36.41 14.78 9.87
CA ILE A 7 -35.62 13.93 10.80
C ILE A 7 -35.06 12.71 10.07
N LEU A 8 -35.84 12.05 9.21
CA LEU A 8 -35.37 10.93 8.40
C LEU A 8 -34.28 11.34 7.41
N LEU A 9 -34.43 12.51 6.75
CA LEU A 9 -33.39 13.04 5.87
C LEU A 9 -32.09 13.32 6.64
N ILE A 10 -32.17 14.00 7.78
CA ILE A 10 -31.01 14.33 8.62
C ILE A 10 -30.34 13.06 9.17
N SER A 11 -31.11 12.07 9.61
CA SER A 11 -30.55 10.80 10.09
C SER A 11 -29.86 10.02 8.96
N SER A 12 -30.43 10.03 7.75
CA SER A 12 -29.82 9.37 6.59
C SER A 12 -28.50 10.03 6.14
N THR A 13 -28.41 11.36 6.18
CA THR A 13 -27.17 12.08 5.82
C THR A 13 -26.08 11.90 6.87
N ILE A 14 -26.42 11.87 8.17
CA ILE A 14 -25.45 11.62 9.25
C ILE A 14 -24.83 10.22 9.13
N ASN A 15 -25.65 9.18 8.87
CA ASN A 15 -25.15 7.81 8.71
C ASN A 15 -24.20 7.67 7.50
N LEU A 16 -24.49 8.36 6.38
CA LEU A 16 -23.62 8.37 5.19
C LEU A 16 -22.27 9.06 5.45
N ILE A 17 -22.27 10.15 6.22
CA ILE A 17 -21.05 10.89 6.57
C ILE A 17 -20.15 10.07 7.50
N SER A 18 -20.74 9.34 8.46
CA SER A 18 -19.98 8.47 9.37
C SER A 18 -19.36 7.26 8.68
N ALA A 19 -20.01 6.73 7.62
CA ALA A 19 -19.52 5.57 6.89
C ALA A 19 -18.22 5.83 6.11
N GLN A 20 -17.94 7.08 5.68
CA GLN A 20 -16.71 7.36 4.91
C GLN A 20 -15.42 7.20 5.73
N PHE A 21 -15.54 7.22 7.06
CA PHE A 21 -14.42 7.09 8.00
C PHE A 21 -14.49 5.79 8.79
N ASP A 22 -15.25 4.79 8.35
CA ASP A 22 -15.32 3.49 9.02
C ASP A 22 -13.99 2.73 8.86
N PRO A 23 -13.18 2.56 9.92
CA PRO A 23 -11.96 1.76 9.84
C PRO A 23 -12.29 0.25 9.75
N HIS A 24 -13.55 -0.14 9.88
CA HIS A 24 -14.03 -1.53 9.93
C HIS A 24 -13.56 -2.30 11.18
N PHE A 25 -13.29 -1.59 12.28
CA PHE A 25 -12.94 -2.24 13.54
C PHE A 25 -14.07 -3.11 14.09
N HIS A 26 -13.71 -4.13 14.87
CA HIS A 26 -14.69 -4.80 15.72
C HIS A 26 -15.18 -3.84 16.83
N PRO A 27 -16.36 -4.08 17.42
CA PRO A 27 -16.86 -3.29 18.53
C PRO A 27 -15.84 -3.21 19.69
N ASN A 28 -15.81 -2.08 20.38
CA ASN A 28 -14.91 -1.82 21.52
C ASN A 28 -13.41 -1.93 21.18
N ARG A 29 -13.03 -1.62 19.94
CA ARG A 29 -11.63 -1.54 19.49
C ARG A 29 -11.29 -0.14 19.00
N SER A 30 -10.02 0.25 19.13
CA SER A 30 -9.54 1.54 18.64
C SER A 30 -8.05 1.51 18.30
N GLY A 31 -7.60 2.46 17.48
CA GLY A 31 -6.18 2.60 17.16
C GLY A 31 -5.67 1.61 16.12
N ILE A 32 -4.72 2.09 15.31
CA ILE A 32 -3.96 1.30 14.35
C ILE A 32 -2.49 1.41 14.75
N VAL A 33 -1.82 0.26 14.89
CA VAL A 33 -0.38 0.23 15.16
C VAL A 33 0.36 0.02 13.85
N HIS A 34 1.32 0.90 13.52
CA HIS A 34 2.24 0.65 12.42
C HIS A 34 3.40 -0.23 12.90
N LEU A 35 3.34 -1.52 12.60
CA LEU A 35 4.43 -2.47 12.91
C LEU A 35 5.48 -2.43 11.79
N PHE A 36 6.22 -1.33 11.77
CA PHE A 36 7.19 -1.00 10.73
C PHE A 36 8.33 -2.01 10.63
N GLU A 37 8.51 -2.61 9.44
CA GLU A 37 9.51 -3.64 9.11
C GLU A 37 9.34 -5.01 9.80
N TRP A 38 8.24 -5.25 10.51
CA TRP A 38 8.01 -6.54 11.16
C TRP A 38 7.76 -7.67 10.15
N ARG A 39 8.13 -8.90 10.55
CA ARG A 39 7.80 -10.11 9.77
C ARG A 39 6.37 -10.54 10.05
N TRP A 40 5.71 -11.16 9.07
CA TRP A 40 4.29 -11.50 9.18
C TRP A 40 3.99 -12.50 10.31
N ASN A 41 4.88 -13.46 10.55
CA ASN A 41 4.73 -14.40 11.67
C ASN A 41 4.83 -13.69 13.04
N ASP A 42 5.63 -12.63 13.16
CA ASP A 42 5.77 -11.85 14.40
C ASP A 42 4.51 -10.99 14.62
N ILE A 43 4.00 -10.36 13.56
CA ILE A 43 2.73 -9.61 13.59
C ILE A 43 1.56 -10.52 13.98
N ALA A 44 1.53 -11.76 13.48
CA ALA A 44 0.48 -12.72 13.81
C ALA A 44 0.44 -13.04 15.32
N ARG A 45 1.62 -13.22 15.95
CA ARG A 45 1.72 -13.39 17.41
C ARG A 45 1.33 -12.11 18.14
N GLU A 46 1.82 -10.96 17.67
CA GLU A 46 1.53 -9.65 18.27
C GLU A 46 0.01 -9.36 18.27
N CYS A 47 -0.69 -9.72 17.20
CA CYS A 47 -2.15 -9.64 17.12
C CYS A 47 -2.84 -10.43 18.24
N GLU A 48 -2.39 -11.66 18.49
CA GLU A 48 -3.01 -12.59 19.45
C GLU A 48 -2.63 -12.26 20.90
N GLU A 49 -1.37 -11.92 21.15
CA GLU A 49 -0.79 -11.81 22.48
C GLU A 49 -0.86 -10.38 23.05
N VAL A 50 -0.86 -9.36 22.20
CA VAL A 50 -0.75 -7.96 22.63
C VAL A 50 -1.88 -7.10 22.09
N LEU A 51 -2.04 -6.99 20.77
CA LEU A 51 -2.98 -6.05 20.17
C LEU A 51 -4.42 -6.39 20.53
N ALA A 52 -4.80 -7.67 20.41
CA ALA A 52 -6.16 -8.08 20.70
C ALA A 52 -6.51 -7.91 22.19
N PRO A 53 -5.72 -8.40 23.17
CA PRO A 53 -6.00 -8.19 24.59
C PRO A 53 -6.06 -6.72 25.02
N ASN A 54 -5.30 -5.84 24.36
CA ASN A 54 -5.24 -4.41 24.69
C ASN A 54 -6.22 -3.53 23.89
N GLY A 55 -7.19 -4.13 23.19
CA GLY A 55 -8.27 -3.38 22.54
C GLY A 55 -7.88 -2.65 21.26
N TYR A 56 -6.74 -2.98 20.64
CA TYR A 56 -6.36 -2.39 19.35
C TYR A 56 -7.30 -2.84 18.23
N GLY A 57 -7.58 -1.92 17.30
CA GLY A 57 -8.49 -2.13 16.17
C GLY A 57 -7.81 -2.68 14.93
N GLY A 58 -6.54 -2.35 14.71
CA GLY A 58 -5.79 -2.94 13.61
C GLY A 58 -4.30 -2.67 13.61
N VAL A 59 -3.66 -3.21 12.58
CA VAL A 59 -2.23 -3.11 12.32
C VAL A 59 -2.01 -2.62 10.89
N GLN A 60 -1.16 -1.62 10.72
CA GLN A 60 -0.61 -1.24 9.41
C GLN A 60 0.69 -2.00 9.17
N LEU A 61 0.79 -2.63 8.00
CA LEU A 61 1.98 -3.32 7.53
C LEU A 61 2.86 -2.36 6.73
N SER A 62 4.17 -2.62 6.71
CA SER A 62 5.03 -2.10 5.63
C SER A 62 4.65 -2.72 4.27
N PRO A 63 5.07 -2.14 3.12
CA PRO A 63 4.70 -2.63 1.80
C PRO A 63 4.91 -4.15 1.64
N VAL A 64 3.86 -4.81 1.13
CA VAL A 64 3.77 -6.28 1.07
C VAL A 64 4.16 -6.87 -0.29
N ASN A 65 4.21 -6.03 -1.32
CA ASN A 65 4.61 -6.44 -2.65
C ASN A 65 6.12 -6.41 -2.83
N GLU A 66 6.58 -7.15 -3.84
CA GLU A 66 7.98 -7.25 -4.19
C GLU A 66 8.58 -5.87 -4.52
N ASN A 67 9.72 -5.64 -3.91
CA ASN A 67 10.48 -4.41 -3.99
C ASN A 67 11.92 -4.67 -4.42
N ALA A 68 12.61 -3.63 -4.86
CA ALA A 68 14.03 -3.70 -5.22
C ALA A 68 14.89 -4.04 -3.99
N ILE A 69 15.93 -4.85 -4.20
CA ILE A 69 16.96 -5.10 -3.19
C ILE A 69 18.02 -4.01 -3.34
N VAL A 70 18.17 -3.16 -2.31
CA VAL A 70 19.15 -2.07 -2.28
C VAL A 70 20.28 -2.43 -1.33
N ASP A 71 21.52 -2.12 -1.70
CA ASP A 71 22.70 -2.39 -0.85
C ASP A 71 22.54 -1.78 0.55
N GLY A 72 22.94 -2.53 1.57
CA GLY A 72 22.72 -2.16 2.98
C GLY A 72 21.29 -2.39 3.49
N ARG A 73 20.36 -2.83 2.63
CA ARG A 73 18.96 -3.19 2.98
C ARG A 73 18.21 -2.09 3.76
N PRO A 74 18.31 -0.82 3.35
CA PRO A 74 17.64 0.28 4.04
C PRO A 74 16.12 0.08 4.04
N TRP A 75 15.43 0.69 4.99
CA TRP A 75 13.96 0.57 5.10
C TRP A 75 13.23 1.09 3.84
N PHE A 76 13.78 2.14 3.21
CA PHE A 76 13.14 2.78 2.07
C PHE A 76 13.11 1.89 0.82
N GLU A 77 13.89 0.78 0.78
CA GLU A 77 13.86 -0.14 -0.36
C GLU A 77 12.45 -0.72 -0.61
N ARG A 78 11.61 -0.79 0.43
CA ARG A 78 10.22 -1.26 0.32
C ARG A 78 9.31 -0.36 -0.50
N TYR A 79 9.66 0.93 -0.59
CA TYR A 79 8.95 1.92 -1.39
C TYR A 79 9.50 2.01 -2.81
N GLN A 80 10.21 0.98 -3.27
CA GLN A 80 10.67 0.84 -4.64
C GLN A 80 10.09 -0.45 -5.26
N PRO A 81 8.80 -0.45 -5.67
CA PRO A 81 8.15 -1.62 -6.23
C PRO A 81 8.86 -2.14 -7.48
N LEU A 82 8.88 -3.46 -7.65
CA LEU A 82 9.29 -4.12 -8.90
C LEU A 82 8.20 -5.01 -9.49
N SER A 83 7.33 -5.57 -8.64
CA SER A 83 6.14 -6.29 -9.08
C SER A 83 5.07 -6.32 -7.99
N PHE A 84 3.92 -6.89 -8.30
CA PHE A 84 2.84 -7.14 -7.33
C PHE A 84 2.90 -8.55 -6.70
N LYS A 85 4.01 -9.27 -6.83
CA LYS A 85 4.21 -10.54 -6.10
C LYS A 85 4.27 -10.27 -4.59
N LEU A 86 3.59 -11.09 -3.80
CA LEU A 86 3.51 -10.94 -2.35
C LEU A 86 4.65 -11.70 -1.64
N GLN A 87 5.88 -11.23 -1.81
CA GLN A 87 7.06 -11.79 -1.15
C GLN A 87 8.10 -10.69 -0.93
N THR A 88 8.52 -10.50 0.32
CA THR A 88 9.42 -9.45 0.77
C THR A 88 10.34 -9.96 1.89
N ARG A 89 11.09 -9.05 2.53
CA ARG A 89 11.81 -9.34 3.78
C ARG A 89 10.87 -9.76 4.94
N SER A 90 9.58 -9.42 4.90
CA SER A 90 8.61 -9.82 5.92
C SER A 90 8.16 -11.29 5.82
N GLY A 91 8.33 -11.93 4.65
CA GLY A 91 7.92 -13.32 4.41
C GLY A 91 7.44 -13.56 2.98
N ASN A 92 6.75 -14.70 2.77
CA ASN A 92 6.07 -15.08 1.52
C ASN A 92 4.52 -15.07 1.61
N LYS A 93 3.83 -15.17 0.46
CA LYS A 93 2.36 -15.10 0.36
C LYS A 93 1.60 -16.00 1.35
N LYS A 94 2.14 -17.17 1.69
CA LYS A 94 1.53 -18.09 2.67
C LYS A 94 1.56 -17.50 4.07
N GLU A 95 2.69 -16.92 4.47
CA GLU A 95 2.87 -16.27 5.78
C GLU A 95 2.02 -14.99 5.89
N LEU A 96 1.92 -14.20 4.81
CA LEU A 96 1.01 -13.05 4.77
C LEU A 96 -0.44 -13.49 4.99
N LYS A 97 -0.89 -14.53 4.27
CA LYS A 97 -2.24 -15.09 4.42
C LYS A 97 -2.49 -15.62 5.83
N ASP A 98 -1.52 -16.34 6.42
CA ASP A 98 -1.64 -16.85 7.78
C ASP A 98 -1.80 -15.72 8.81
N MET A 99 -0.94 -14.70 8.73
CA MET A 99 -1.02 -13.53 9.59
C MET A 99 -2.36 -12.81 9.46
N ILE A 100 -2.84 -12.56 8.24
CA ILE A 100 -4.15 -11.93 8.00
C ILE A 100 -5.27 -12.74 8.67
N ASN A 101 -5.25 -14.07 8.51
CA ASN A 101 -6.27 -14.94 9.09
C ASN A 101 -6.23 -14.92 10.62
N ARG A 102 -5.05 -14.98 11.22
CA ARG A 102 -4.85 -14.99 12.67
C ARG A 102 -5.25 -13.65 13.30
N CYS A 103 -4.79 -12.53 12.75
CA CYS A 103 -5.19 -11.19 13.21
C CYS A 103 -6.71 -10.99 13.12
N ASN A 104 -7.33 -11.33 11.98
CA ASN A 104 -8.79 -11.19 11.83
C ASN A 104 -9.56 -12.10 12.79
N LYS A 105 -9.07 -13.32 13.07
CA LYS A 105 -9.71 -14.25 14.02
C LYS A 105 -9.82 -13.67 15.43
N VAL A 106 -8.86 -12.84 15.84
CA VAL A 106 -8.86 -12.16 17.16
C VAL A 106 -9.38 -10.72 17.11
N GLY A 107 -9.98 -10.32 15.98
CA GLY A 107 -10.65 -9.03 15.82
C GLY A 107 -9.73 -7.85 15.53
N VAL A 108 -8.50 -8.09 15.08
CA VAL A 108 -7.51 -7.08 14.68
C VAL A 108 -7.50 -6.98 13.15
N ARG A 109 -7.84 -5.80 12.60
CA ARG A 109 -7.82 -5.54 11.16
C ARG A 109 -6.41 -5.34 10.63
N VAL A 110 -6.20 -5.65 9.37
CA VAL A 110 -4.91 -5.50 8.69
C VAL A 110 -5.05 -4.45 7.59
N TYR A 111 -4.21 -3.43 7.63
CA TYR A 111 -4.10 -2.38 6.62
C TYR A 111 -2.78 -2.53 5.89
N VAL A 112 -2.86 -2.63 4.57
CA VAL A 112 -1.69 -2.78 3.70
C VAL A 112 -1.23 -1.40 3.26
N ASP A 113 0.06 -1.12 3.39
CA ASP A 113 0.70 0.01 2.72
C ASP A 113 0.87 -0.33 1.23
N VAL A 114 0.18 0.42 0.37
CA VAL A 114 0.14 0.19 -1.08
C VAL A 114 0.89 1.31 -1.79
N VAL A 115 2.02 0.95 -2.41
CA VAL A 115 2.82 1.87 -3.22
C VAL A 115 2.47 1.68 -4.69
N PHE A 116 1.54 2.49 -5.20
CA PHE A 116 1.05 2.42 -6.59
C PHE A 116 1.37 3.67 -7.42
N ASN A 117 2.01 4.67 -6.82
CA ASN A 117 2.37 5.91 -7.52
C ASN A 117 3.50 5.69 -8.52
N HIS A 118 4.56 4.99 -8.09
CA HIS A 118 5.82 4.89 -8.81
C HIS A 118 6.39 3.47 -8.72
N MET A 119 7.47 3.23 -9.46
CA MET A 119 8.25 1.99 -9.42
C MET A 119 9.69 2.27 -8.95
N ALA A 120 10.53 1.24 -8.81
CA ALA A 120 11.93 1.38 -8.40
C ALA A 120 12.74 2.29 -9.35
N ALA A 121 13.61 3.11 -8.78
CA ALA A 121 14.54 3.99 -9.49
C ALA A 121 15.98 3.48 -9.39
N GLY A 122 16.85 4.02 -10.23
CA GLY A 122 18.26 3.68 -10.27
C GLY A 122 18.72 3.41 -11.69
N SER A 123 19.82 2.68 -11.83
CA SER A 123 20.42 2.36 -13.12
C SER A 123 20.68 0.87 -13.28
N GLY A 124 20.64 0.40 -14.51
CA GLY A 124 20.97 -0.97 -14.87
C GLY A 124 19.93 -2.01 -14.45
N ALA A 125 20.38 -3.27 -14.50
CA ALA A 125 19.54 -4.42 -14.21
C ALA A 125 19.53 -4.75 -12.71
N VAL A 126 18.35 -4.77 -12.10
CA VAL A 126 18.16 -5.10 -10.68
C VAL A 126 17.33 -6.37 -10.48
N ARG A 127 17.33 -6.89 -9.25
CA ARG A 127 16.52 -8.03 -8.83
C ARG A 127 15.71 -7.67 -7.58
N GLY A 128 14.45 -8.10 -7.56
CA GLY A 128 13.55 -7.92 -6.43
C GLY A 128 13.60 -9.04 -5.41
N THR A 129 12.95 -8.78 -4.27
CA THR A 129 12.83 -9.70 -3.13
C THR A 129 12.10 -11.01 -3.45
N ALA A 130 11.35 -11.08 -4.55
CA ALA A 130 10.70 -12.29 -5.09
C ALA A 130 11.33 -12.79 -6.41
N GLY A 131 12.54 -12.30 -6.73
CA GLY A 131 13.35 -12.76 -7.85
C GLY A 131 13.01 -12.13 -9.21
N THR A 132 12.05 -11.21 -9.29
CA THR A 132 11.73 -10.46 -10.51
C THR A 132 12.93 -9.61 -10.92
N ARG A 133 13.19 -9.50 -12.23
CA ARG A 133 14.24 -8.65 -12.79
C ARG A 133 13.64 -7.38 -13.38
N ALA A 134 14.33 -6.26 -13.28
CA ALA A 134 13.95 -5.03 -13.97
C ALA A 134 15.17 -4.39 -14.60
N ASP A 135 14.95 -3.72 -15.73
CA ASP A 135 15.94 -2.85 -16.39
C ASP A 135 15.50 -1.41 -16.13
N LEU A 136 16.14 -0.75 -15.18
CA LEU A 136 15.73 0.56 -14.66
C LEU A 136 16.03 1.68 -15.66
N ASP A 137 17.08 1.53 -16.47
CA ASP A 137 17.42 2.48 -17.53
C ASP A 137 16.32 2.52 -18.60
N LYS A 138 15.63 1.39 -18.82
CA LYS A 138 14.53 1.26 -19.79
C LYS A 138 13.14 1.34 -19.17
N ARG A 139 13.03 1.55 -17.85
CA ARG A 139 11.75 1.48 -17.11
C ARG A 139 10.96 0.19 -17.41
N SER A 140 11.66 -0.94 -17.47
CA SER A 140 11.06 -2.23 -17.80
C SER A 140 10.97 -3.12 -16.55
N TYR A 141 9.74 -3.38 -16.10
CA TYR A 141 9.44 -4.09 -14.85
C TYR A 141 8.77 -5.45 -15.13
N SER A 142 9.52 -6.37 -15.76
CA SER A 142 9.13 -7.77 -16.00
C SER A 142 7.68 -7.97 -16.49
N ASN A 143 7.31 -7.28 -17.57
CA ASN A 143 5.98 -7.32 -18.20
C ASN A 143 4.83 -6.75 -17.36
N LEU A 144 5.09 -6.22 -16.17
CA LEU A 144 4.08 -5.47 -15.42
C LEU A 144 3.94 -4.07 -16.03
N PHE A 145 5.01 -3.28 -15.99
CA PHE A 145 5.06 -1.94 -16.59
C PHE A 145 6.26 -1.79 -17.52
N ASP A 146 6.09 -1.00 -18.57
CA ASP A 146 7.16 -0.56 -19.46
C ASP A 146 7.21 0.98 -19.55
N ALA A 147 8.21 1.54 -20.23
CA ALA A 147 8.39 2.99 -20.36
C ALA A 147 7.13 3.75 -20.80
N SER A 148 6.24 3.12 -21.59
CA SER A 148 5.01 3.74 -22.06
C SER A 148 3.96 3.87 -20.95
N ASP A 149 4.07 3.13 -19.84
CA ASP A 149 3.13 3.22 -18.72
C ASP A 149 3.43 4.39 -17.76
N PHE A 150 4.54 5.12 -17.95
CA PHE A 150 4.96 6.23 -17.09
C PHE A 150 4.62 7.59 -17.70
N HIS A 151 4.59 8.62 -16.85
CA HIS A 151 4.62 10.01 -17.31
C HIS A 151 5.99 10.33 -17.95
N GLN A 152 6.01 11.42 -18.72
CA GLN A 152 7.26 11.97 -19.25
C GLN A 152 8.16 12.39 -18.09
N SER A 153 9.47 12.13 -18.22
CA SER A 153 10.41 12.41 -17.15
C SER A 153 10.50 13.92 -16.85
N CYS A 154 10.26 14.25 -15.60
CA CYS A 154 10.47 15.55 -14.97
C CYS A 154 10.59 15.35 -13.45
N ALA A 155 11.20 16.29 -12.73
CA ALA A 155 11.32 16.23 -11.27
C ALA A 155 10.32 17.18 -10.60
N ILE A 156 9.83 16.81 -9.42
CA ILE A 156 9.07 17.71 -8.55
C ILE A 156 10.03 18.70 -7.86
N ASN A 157 9.88 19.98 -8.19
CA ASN A 157 10.60 21.14 -7.70
C ASN A 157 9.67 22.20 -7.08
N ASN A 158 8.40 22.27 -7.50
CA ASN A 158 7.43 23.26 -7.03
C ASN A 158 6.15 22.60 -6.46
N TYR A 159 6.08 22.51 -5.13
CA TYR A 159 4.89 21.98 -4.44
C TYR A 159 3.64 22.87 -4.54
N ASN A 160 3.75 24.09 -5.07
CA ASN A 160 2.59 24.94 -5.36
C ASN A 160 2.00 24.68 -6.76
N ASP A 161 2.66 23.89 -7.61
CA ASP A 161 2.10 23.43 -8.88
C ASP A 161 1.50 22.02 -8.70
N PRO A 162 0.17 21.89 -8.61
CA PRO A 162 -0.48 20.60 -8.38
C PRO A 162 -0.42 19.67 -9.60
N ASN A 163 -0.10 20.17 -10.80
CA ASN A 163 0.14 19.32 -11.96
C ASN A 163 1.52 18.68 -11.83
N GLU A 164 2.56 19.49 -11.59
CA GLU A 164 3.92 19.02 -11.36
C GLU A 164 4.00 17.96 -10.26
N VAL A 165 3.37 18.20 -9.11
CA VAL A 165 3.32 17.27 -7.97
C VAL A 165 2.72 15.89 -8.33
N ARG A 166 1.86 15.82 -9.35
CA ARG A 166 1.10 14.60 -9.70
C ARG A 166 1.63 13.87 -10.94
N VAL A 167 2.45 14.52 -11.76
CA VAL A 167 2.89 13.95 -13.05
C VAL A 167 4.41 13.87 -13.17
N CYS A 168 5.15 14.49 -12.25
CA CYS A 168 6.60 14.42 -12.20
C CYS A 168 7.09 13.43 -11.13
N GLU A 169 8.35 13.05 -11.28
CA GLU A 169 9.01 12.02 -10.48
C GLU A 169 9.33 12.56 -9.08
N LEU A 170 8.80 11.87 -8.07
CA LEU A 170 9.17 12.08 -6.68
C LEU A 170 10.59 11.54 -6.46
N SER A 171 11.57 12.42 -6.31
CA SER A 171 12.98 12.03 -6.06
C SER A 171 13.54 11.06 -7.12
N GLY A 172 13.13 11.22 -8.38
CA GLY A 172 13.57 10.39 -9.51
C GLY A 172 12.89 9.02 -9.61
N LEU A 173 11.86 8.75 -8.78
CA LEU A 173 11.04 7.54 -8.88
C LEU A 173 10.16 7.59 -10.13
N PRO A 174 10.27 6.63 -11.06
CA PRO A 174 9.46 6.62 -12.28
C PRO A 174 7.97 6.67 -11.96
N ASP A 175 7.31 7.74 -12.39
CA ASP A 175 5.94 8.06 -12.03
C ASP A 175 4.93 7.40 -12.98
N LEU A 176 4.09 6.50 -12.46
CA LEU A 176 3.12 5.74 -13.27
C LEU A 176 2.03 6.68 -13.78
N ASN A 177 1.58 6.49 -15.01
CA ASN A 177 0.51 7.29 -15.60
C ASN A 177 -0.85 6.64 -15.36
N GLN A 178 -1.46 6.90 -14.20
CA GLN A 178 -2.76 6.31 -13.83
C GLN A 178 -3.94 6.91 -14.62
N SER A 179 -3.72 7.91 -15.50
CA SER A 179 -4.74 8.35 -16.46
C SER A 179 -4.99 7.29 -17.56
N LYS A 180 -4.04 6.37 -17.76
CA LYS A 180 -4.17 5.24 -18.70
C LYS A 180 -4.97 4.10 -18.09
N LYS A 181 -5.95 3.59 -18.84
CA LYS A 181 -6.76 2.44 -18.41
C LYS A 181 -5.89 1.20 -18.15
N SER A 182 -4.91 0.93 -19.03
CA SER A 182 -3.97 -0.19 -18.87
C SER A 182 -3.24 -0.16 -17.53
N VAL A 183 -2.79 1.02 -17.10
CA VAL A 183 -2.10 1.20 -15.81
C VAL A 183 -3.06 0.95 -14.64
N ARG A 184 -4.28 1.49 -14.70
CA ARG A 184 -5.30 1.22 -13.68
C ARG A 184 -5.67 -0.25 -13.59
N ASP A 185 -5.87 -0.92 -14.72
CA ASP A 185 -6.21 -2.34 -14.75
C ASP A 185 -5.09 -3.19 -14.13
N LYS A 186 -3.82 -2.85 -14.40
CA LYS A 186 -2.66 -3.51 -13.77
C LYS A 186 -2.64 -3.30 -12.25
N ILE A 187 -2.88 -2.07 -11.78
CA ILE A 187 -2.92 -1.75 -10.34
C ILE A 187 -4.07 -2.49 -9.64
N GLN A 188 -5.24 -2.62 -10.27
CA GLN A 188 -6.38 -3.34 -9.68
C GLN A 188 -6.15 -4.85 -9.50
N ILE A 189 -5.13 -5.44 -10.15
CA ILE A 189 -4.78 -6.85 -9.99
C ILE A 189 -3.93 -7.10 -8.72
N PHE A 190 -3.41 -6.05 -8.10
CA PHE A 190 -2.75 -6.11 -6.79
C PHE A 190 -3.67 -6.76 -5.74
#